data_AF-A0A2S4KFV3-F1
#
_entry.id   AF-A0A2S4KFV3-F1
#
_cell.length_a   1.000
_cell.length_b   1.000
_cell.length_c   1.000
_cell.angle_alpha   90.00
_cell.angle_beta   90.00
_cell.angle_gamma   90.00
#
_symmetry.space_group_name_H-M   'P 1'
#
loop_
_entity.id
_entity.type
_entity.pdbx_description
1 polymer ?
#
loop_
_entity_poly.entity_id
_entity_poly.type
_entity_poly.pdbx_seq_one_letter_code
_entity_poly.pdbx_strand_id
1 'polypeptide(L)'
;MTTAAGVFEAMKQIIEAKNFDLLQHYQQDFYEYDKKALEHSWHPNAQAIWIVRKNGTHLNFIGYHQKSVDMVEASLGATEADSYIAHVSSRGIKKITKSEALSLAKKLEFETRNGTLLYRGEPVGSVACELRRELGNLFATVKICKKSLQFNSKSEEKAALLTVAGHEAVAFSQSLFVGLDDVIVNESSLFAQNVTAKA
;
A
#
# COMPACT_ATOMS: atom_id res chain seq x y z
N MET A 1 11.29 1.71 17.15
CA MET A 1 10.53 1.91 15.89
C MET A 1 9.15 1.31 16.08
N THR A 2 8.10 1.98 15.59
CA THR A 2 6.72 1.49 15.68
C THR A 2 6.52 0.31 14.73
N THR A 3 6.14 -0.85 15.26
CA THR A 3 5.89 -2.07 14.49
C THR A 3 4.46 -2.09 13.94
N ALA A 4 4.19 -2.95 12.95
CA ALA A 4 2.83 -3.16 12.42
C ALA A 4 1.83 -3.49 13.55
N ALA A 5 2.22 -4.40 14.46
CA ALA A 5 1.42 -4.77 15.62
C ALA A 5 1.17 -3.57 16.57
N GLY A 6 2.18 -2.72 16.79
CA GLY A 6 2.02 -1.52 17.61
C GLY A 6 1.07 -0.50 17.00
N VAL A 7 1.09 -0.35 15.67
CA VAL A 7 0.13 0.51 14.95
C VAL A 7 -1.28 -0.05 15.02
N PHE A 8 -1.43 -1.36 14.77
CA PHE A 8 -2.72 -2.03 14.86
C PHE A 8 -3.34 -1.87 16.25
N GLU A 9 -2.54 -2.06 17.32
CA GLU A 9 -3.01 -1.88 18.68
C GLU A 9 -3.43 -0.43 18.97
N ALA A 10 -2.68 0.55 18.45
CA ALA A 10 -3.07 1.95 18.58
C ALA A 10 -4.38 2.28 17.81
N MET A 11 -4.57 1.68 16.62
CA MET A 11 -5.83 1.82 15.87
C MET A 11 -6.98 1.15 16.62
N LYS A 12 -6.75 -0.02 17.21
CA LYS A 12 -7.72 -0.79 17.99
C LYS A 12 -8.21 0.01 19.20
N GLN A 13 -7.30 0.64 19.94
CA GLN A 13 -7.66 1.50 21.07
C GLN A 13 -8.60 2.65 20.69
N ILE A 14 -8.49 3.18 19.46
CA ILE A 14 -9.39 4.23 18.96
C ILE A 14 -10.79 3.68 18.71
N ILE A 15 -10.91 2.53 18.02
CA ILE A 15 -12.21 1.97 17.66
C ILE A 15 -12.94 1.32 18.83
N GLU A 16 -12.22 0.84 19.85
CA GLU A 16 -12.78 0.26 21.06
C GLU A 16 -13.05 1.32 22.15
N ALA A 17 -12.78 2.60 21.88
CA ALA A 17 -13.07 3.67 22.82
C ALA A 17 -14.59 3.78 23.06
N LYS A 18 -15.00 4.04 24.31
CA LYS A 18 -16.42 4.00 24.74
C LYS A 18 -17.40 4.85 23.92
N ASN A 19 -16.92 5.89 23.24
CA ASN A 19 -17.75 6.82 22.46
C ASN A 19 -17.49 6.70 20.95
N PHE A 20 -16.95 5.57 20.49
CA PHE A 20 -16.65 5.33 19.09
C PHE A 20 -17.79 4.53 18.45
N ASP A 21 -18.79 5.24 17.92
CA ASP A 21 -20.03 4.63 17.41
C ASP A 21 -19.95 4.24 15.91
N LEU A 22 -18.75 3.99 15.39
CA LEU A 22 -18.52 3.52 14.01
C LEU A 22 -18.12 2.03 14.02
N LEU A 23 -17.94 1.44 12.83
CA LEU A 23 -17.55 0.04 12.64
C LEU A 23 -18.51 -0.97 13.31
N GLN A 24 -19.82 -0.78 13.12
CA GLN A 24 -20.83 -1.60 13.78
C GLN A 24 -21.10 -2.93 13.04
N HIS A 25 -20.98 -2.94 11.71
CA HIS A 25 -21.41 -4.07 10.89
C HIS A 25 -20.27 -4.95 10.40
N TYR A 26 -19.30 -4.38 9.68
CA TYR A 26 -18.22 -5.13 9.03
C TYR A 26 -16.92 -5.05 9.83
N GLN A 27 -16.93 -5.57 11.06
CA GLN A 27 -15.77 -5.53 11.95
C GLN A 27 -14.55 -6.28 11.39
N GLN A 28 -14.79 -7.29 10.55
CA GLN A 28 -13.74 -8.04 9.85
C GLN A 28 -12.80 -7.14 9.02
N ASP A 29 -13.31 -6.02 8.50
CA ASP A 29 -12.51 -5.09 7.70
C ASP A 29 -11.34 -4.54 8.51
N PHE A 30 -11.57 -4.27 9.79
CA PHE A 30 -10.50 -3.85 10.69
C PHE A 30 -9.69 -5.04 11.23
N TYR A 31 -10.36 -6.03 11.84
CA TYR A 31 -9.66 -7.07 12.60
C TYR A 31 -8.90 -8.08 11.75
N GLU A 32 -9.31 -8.25 10.49
CA GLU A 32 -8.66 -9.15 9.54
C GLU A 32 -7.94 -8.39 8.43
N TYR A 33 -8.65 -7.56 7.67
CA TYR A 33 -8.08 -6.98 6.44
C TYR A 33 -7.10 -5.84 6.70
N ASP A 34 -7.45 -4.85 7.53
CA ASP A 34 -6.53 -3.77 7.90
C ASP A 34 -5.30 -4.33 8.64
N LYS A 35 -5.51 -5.30 9.54
CA LYS A 35 -4.41 -5.99 10.23
C LYS A 35 -3.44 -6.65 9.24
N LYS A 36 -3.96 -7.43 8.29
CA LYS A 36 -3.15 -8.12 7.28
C LYS A 36 -2.43 -7.12 6.36
N ALA A 37 -3.08 -6.01 6.02
CA ALA A 37 -2.48 -4.94 5.23
C ALA A 37 -1.31 -4.27 5.97
N LEU A 38 -1.43 -4.02 7.28
CA LEU A 38 -0.33 -3.54 8.13
C LEU A 38 0.82 -4.54 8.19
N GLU A 39 0.53 -5.82 8.45
CA GLU A 39 1.56 -6.87 8.51
C GLU A 39 2.34 -6.99 7.20
N HIS A 40 1.67 -6.81 6.06
CA HIS A 40 2.28 -6.91 4.74
C HIS A 40 3.09 -5.67 4.34
N SER A 41 2.58 -4.47 4.63
CA SER A 41 3.04 -3.23 3.99
C SER A 41 3.71 -2.23 4.94
N TRP A 42 3.67 -2.48 6.26
CA TRP A 42 4.21 -1.52 7.22
C TRP A 42 5.74 -1.52 7.28
N HIS A 43 6.32 -0.33 7.29
CA HIS A 43 7.74 -0.07 7.51
C HIS A 43 7.93 1.32 8.16
N PRO A 44 9.15 1.73 8.58
CA PRO A 44 9.34 2.96 9.38
C PRO A 44 8.86 4.27 8.74
N ASN A 45 8.79 4.33 7.41
CA ASN A 45 8.35 5.49 6.64
C ASN A 45 6.96 5.29 6.03
N ALA A 46 6.29 4.18 6.31
CA ALA A 46 4.95 3.91 5.79
C ALA A 46 3.96 4.96 6.29
N GLN A 47 3.10 5.38 5.36
CA GLN A 47 2.00 6.29 5.62
C GLN A 47 0.72 5.70 5.05
N ALA A 48 -0.37 5.86 5.77
CA ALA A 48 -1.68 5.44 5.30
C ALA A 48 -2.77 6.44 5.68
N ILE A 49 -3.81 6.49 4.87
CA ILE A 49 -5.08 7.12 5.18
C ILE A 49 -6.02 6.02 5.63
N TRP A 50 -6.46 6.11 6.88
CA TRP A 50 -7.42 5.18 7.46
C TRP A 50 -8.77 5.87 7.58
N ILE A 51 -9.79 5.23 7.02
CA ILE A 51 -11.17 5.70 7.02
C ILE A 51 -12.00 4.65 7.72
N VAL A 52 -12.73 5.06 8.75
CA VAL A 52 -13.66 4.23 9.49
C VAL A 52 -15.07 4.78 9.31
N ARG A 53 -15.99 3.90 8.93
CA ARG A 53 -17.40 4.19 8.70
C ARG A 53 -18.24 3.27 9.57
N LYS A 54 -19.55 3.48 9.62
CA LYS A 54 -20.47 2.52 10.27
C LYS A 54 -20.35 1.11 9.66
N ASN A 55 -20.17 1.06 8.35
CA ASN A 55 -20.15 -0.17 7.55
C ASN A 55 -18.73 -0.60 7.15
N GLY A 56 -17.74 -0.49 8.04
CA GLY A 56 -16.40 -1.03 7.77
C GLY A 56 -15.31 0.02 7.66
N THR A 57 -14.14 -0.42 7.21
CA THR A 57 -12.92 0.40 7.14
C THR A 57 -12.28 0.38 5.75
N HIS A 58 -11.44 1.38 5.50
CA HIS A 58 -10.49 1.39 4.39
C HIS A 58 -9.14 1.87 4.90
N LEU A 59 -8.13 1.02 4.82
CA LEU A 59 -6.73 1.39 5.07
C LEU A 59 -5.98 1.50 3.74
N ASN A 60 -5.71 2.72 3.32
CA ASN A 60 -5.03 3.01 2.05
C ASN A 60 -3.60 3.50 2.32
N PHE A 61 -2.60 2.70 1.95
CA PHE A 61 -1.20 3.14 1.98
C PHE A 61 -0.94 4.17 0.88
N ILE A 62 -0.28 5.27 1.24
CA ILE A 62 -0.04 6.43 0.37
C ILE A 62 1.46 6.70 0.19
N GLY A 63 1.79 7.51 -0.81
CA GLY A 63 3.16 7.94 -1.09
C GLY A 63 3.89 7.15 -2.18
N TYR A 64 3.36 6.02 -2.66
CA TYR A 64 4.09 5.15 -3.60
C TYR A 64 3.63 5.22 -5.06
N HIS A 65 2.38 5.56 -5.34
CA HIS A 65 1.91 5.56 -6.72
C HIS A 65 0.61 6.34 -6.88
N GLN A 66 0.35 6.83 -8.10
CA GLN A 66 -0.90 7.51 -8.45
C GLN A 66 -2.14 6.67 -8.12
N LYS A 67 -2.05 5.34 -8.26
CA LYS A 67 -3.17 4.43 -7.93
C LYS A 67 -3.59 4.51 -6.45
N SER A 68 -2.67 4.76 -5.53
CA SER A 68 -2.98 5.01 -4.12
C SER A 68 -3.82 6.27 -3.95
N VAL A 69 -3.63 7.29 -4.79
CA VAL A 69 -4.45 8.51 -4.79
C VAL A 69 -5.87 8.17 -5.23
N ASP A 70 -6.02 7.44 -6.33
CA ASP A 70 -7.33 7.03 -6.84
C ASP A 70 -8.11 6.21 -5.81
N MET A 71 -7.42 5.31 -5.10
CA MET A 71 -8.00 4.52 -4.00
C MET A 71 -8.48 5.40 -2.84
N VAL A 72 -7.66 6.38 -2.41
CA VAL A 72 -8.05 7.33 -1.38
C VAL A 72 -9.24 8.18 -1.85
N GLU A 73 -9.23 8.68 -3.08
CA GLU A 73 -10.35 9.45 -3.66
C GLU A 73 -11.64 8.62 -3.67
N ALA A 74 -11.57 7.36 -4.09
CA ALA A 74 -12.72 6.46 -4.08
C ALA A 74 -13.24 6.17 -2.66
N SER A 75 -12.34 5.86 -1.72
CA SER A 75 -12.72 5.64 -0.32
C SER A 75 -13.34 6.89 0.31
N LEU A 76 -12.80 8.07 0.03
CA LEU A 76 -13.35 9.36 0.48
C LEU A 76 -14.70 9.66 -0.19
N GLY A 77 -14.91 9.30 -1.45
CA GLY A 77 -16.20 9.42 -2.13
C GLY A 77 -17.32 8.62 -1.44
N ALA A 78 -16.96 7.52 -0.78
CA ALA A 78 -17.88 6.67 -0.02
C ALA A 78 -17.98 7.01 1.48
N THR A 79 -17.48 8.17 1.92
CA THR A 79 -17.54 8.60 3.33
C THR A 79 -18.80 9.40 3.63
N GLU A 80 -19.49 8.98 4.69
CA GLU A 80 -20.62 9.67 5.32
C GLU A 80 -20.13 10.85 6.19
N ALA A 81 -21.05 11.69 6.67
CA ALA A 81 -20.72 12.89 7.45
C ALA A 81 -20.05 12.57 8.81
N ASP A 82 -20.33 11.39 9.38
CA ASP A 82 -19.83 10.91 10.65
C ASP A 82 -18.58 10.03 10.53
N SER A 83 -18.06 9.82 9.33
CA SER A 83 -16.88 8.97 9.12
C SER A 83 -15.65 9.52 9.84
N TYR A 84 -14.87 8.63 10.46
CA TYR A 84 -13.58 8.96 11.07
C TYR A 84 -12.47 8.80 10.05
N ILE A 85 -11.67 9.85 9.86
CA ILE A 85 -10.57 9.86 8.90
C ILE A 85 -9.29 10.21 9.65
N ALA A 86 -8.26 9.38 9.49
CA ALA A 86 -6.99 9.58 10.15
C ALA A 86 -5.81 9.32 9.22
N HIS A 87 -4.75 10.09 9.44
CA HIS A 87 -3.42 9.79 8.95
C HIS A 87 -2.74 8.85 9.94
N VAL A 88 -2.28 7.71 9.43
CA VAL A 88 -1.55 6.69 10.18
C VAL A 88 -0.09 6.73 9.73
N SER A 89 0.82 6.94 10.67
CA SER A 89 2.27 7.00 10.41
C SER A 89 3.06 6.41 11.57
N SER A 90 4.37 6.23 11.41
CA SER A 90 5.25 5.81 12.50
C SER A 90 5.28 6.78 13.69
N ARG A 91 4.87 8.04 13.49
CA ARG A 91 4.74 9.07 14.55
C ARG A 91 3.44 8.97 15.33
N GLY A 92 2.50 8.13 14.91
CA GLY A 92 1.19 7.94 15.51
C GLY A 92 0.04 8.17 14.55
N ILE A 93 -1.18 8.15 15.11
CA ILE A 93 -2.44 8.28 14.39
C ILE A 93 -3.02 9.66 14.68
N LYS A 94 -3.30 10.43 13.63
CA LYS A 94 -3.83 11.79 13.73
C LYS A 94 -5.14 11.90 12.95
N LYS A 95 -6.22 12.31 13.60
CA LYS A 95 -7.48 12.65 12.92
C LYS A 95 -7.26 13.83 11.97
N ILE A 96 -7.79 13.73 10.76
CA ILE A 96 -7.66 14.73 9.69
C ILE A 96 -8.98 14.88 8.94
N THR A 97 -9.07 15.93 8.13
CA THR A 97 -10.22 16.20 7.24
C THR A 97 -10.08 15.47 5.89
N LYS A 98 -11.18 15.38 5.12
CA LYS A 98 -11.17 14.85 3.74
C LYS A 98 -10.16 15.58 2.85
N SER A 99 -10.11 16.92 2.95
CA SER A 99 -9.20 17.75 2.15
C SER A 99 -7.73 17.49 2.50
N GLU A 100 -7.41 17.38 3.79
CA GLU A 100 -6.05 17.05 4.24
C GLU A 100 -5.65 15.63 3.80
N ALA A 101 -6.56 14.65 3.89
CA ALA A 101 -6.30 13.29 3.44
C ALA A 101 -5.95 13.24 1.95
N LEU A 102 -6.71 13.97 1.13
CA LEU A 102 -6.45 14.05 -0.30
C LEU A 102 -5.13 14.78 -0.61
N SER A 103 -4.84 15.86 0.12
CA SER A 103 -3.57 16.60 -0.03
C SER A 103 -2.37 15.74 0.33
N LEU A 104 -2.48 14.89 1.37
CA LEU A 104 -1.44 13.94 1.76
C LEU A 104 -1.28 12.84 0.71
N ALA A 105 -2.38 12.25 0.22
CA ALA A 105 -2.33 11.19 -0.78
C ALA A 105 -1.63 11.62 -2.06
N LYS A 106 -1.84 12.88 -2.50
CA LYS A 106 -1.21 13.47 -3.70
C LYS A 106 0.29 13.72 -3.58
N LYS A 107 0.89 13.57 -2.39
CA LYS A 107 2.34 13.67 -2.19
C LYS A 107 2.97 12.33 -2.53
N LEU A 108 3.19 12.10 -3.81
CA LEU A 108 3.84 10.90 -4.30
C LEU A 108 5.35 11.00 -4.12
N GLU A 109 5.94 10.01 -3.45
CA GLU A 109 7.38 9.79 -3.45
C GLU A 109 7.80 8.93 -4.64
N PHE A 110 6.93 8.04 -5.13
CA PHE A 110 7.21 7.19 -6.28
C PHE A 110 6.15 7.41 -7.37
N GLU A 111 6.63 7.43 -8.61
CA GLU A 111 5.78 7.54 -9.79
C GLU A 111 6.37 6.68 -10.92
N THR A 112 5.51 6.17 -11.79
CA THR A 112 5.95 5.51 -13.02
C THR A 112 5.45 6.30 -14.21
N ARG A 113 6.33 6.63 -15.15
CA ARG A 113 5.97 7.34 -16.39
C ARG A 113 6.64 6.67 -17.57
N ASN A 114 5.85 6.13 -18.50
CA ASN A 114 6.33 5.44 -19.70
C ASN A 114 7.42 4.39 -19.40
N GLY A 115 7.20 3.54 -18.40
CA GLY A 115 8.15 2.52 -17.97
C GLY A 115 9.41 3.05 -17.26
N THR A 116 9.48 4.34 -16.94
CA THR A 116 10.53 4.91 -16.07
C THR A 116 10.02 4.97 -14.63
N LEU A 117 10.81 4.48 -13.68
CA LEU A 117 10.57 4.65 -12.26
C LEU A 117 11.16 5.98 -11.80
N LEU A 118 10.34 6.85 -11.23
CA LEU A 118 10.72 8.11 -10.66
C LEU A 118 10.60 8.05 -9.13
N TYR A 119 11.58 8.59 -8.43
CA TYR A 119 11.54 8.83 -6.99
C TYR A 119 11.68 10.32 -6.74
N ARG A 120 10.64 10.93 -6.15
CA ARG A 120 10.54 12.38 -5.89
C ARG A 120 10.81 13.23 -7.13
N GLY A 121 10.32 12.75 -8.28
CA GLY A 121 10.47 13.41 -9.59
C GLY A 121 11.75 13.07 -10.34
N GLU A 122 12.71 12.37 -9.72
CA GLU A 122 13.99 12.02 -10.35
C GLU A 122 13.95 10.60 -10.93
N PRO A 123 14.47 10.37 -12.15
CA PRO A 123 14.52 9.05 -12.75
C PRO A 123 15.52 8.16 -12.01
N VAL A 124 15.03 7.10 -11.38
CA VAL A 124 15.84 6.16 -10.58
C VAL A 124 15.92 4.76 -11.16
N GLY A 125 15.16 4.47 -12.22
CA GLY A 125 15.13 3.16 -12.82
C GLY A 125 14.09 3.00 -13.93
N SER A 126 13.80 1.75 -14.27
CA SER A 126 12.73 1.40 -15.21
C SER A 126 11.87 0.27 -14.66
N VAL A 127 10.62 0.20 -15.13
CA VAL A 127 9.67 -0.86 -14.83
C VAL A 127 9.16 -1.45 -16.15
N ALA A 128 9.13 -2.77 -16.24
CA ALA A 128 8.52 -3.51 -17.33
C ALA A 128 7.59 -4.58 -16.76
N CYS A 129 6.50 -4.88 -17.47
CA CYS A 129 5.52 -5.88 -17.05
C CYS A 129 5.34 -6.93 -18.14
N GLU A 130 5.30 -8.20 -17.73
CA GLU A 130 5.01 -9.34 -18.59
C GLU A 130 3.77 -10.05 -18.04
N LEU A 131 2.81 -10.39 -18.91
CA LEU A 131 1.56 -11.03 -18.51
C LEU A 131 1.57 -12.50 -18.88
N ARG A 132 1.01 -13.32 -17.99
CA ARG A 132 0.84 -14.76 -18.18
C ARG A 132 -0.58 -15.15 -17.81
N ARG A 133 -1.17 -16.09 -18.56
CA ARG A 133 -2.46 -16.69 -18.21
C ARG A 133 -2.26 -18.15 -17.85
N GLU A 134 -2.87 -18.58 -16.76
CA GLU A 134 -2.86 -19.96 -16.31
C GLU A 134 -4.20 -20.34 -15.69
N LEU A 135 -4.81 -21.40 -16.22
CA LEU A 135 -6.12 -21.91 -15.77
C LEU A 135 -7.21 -20.82 -15.66
N GLY A 136 -7.23 -19.88 -16.62
CA GLY A 136 -8.18 -18.77 -16.67
C GLY A 136 -7.80 -17.55 -15.81
N ASN A 137 -6.81 -17.69 -14.92
CA ASN A 137 -6.30 -16.58 -14.11
C ASN A 137 -5.26 -15.77 -14.88
N LEU A 138 -5.22 -14.46 -14.61
CA LEU A 138 -4.24 -13.54 -15.19
C LEU A 138 -3.20 -13.19 -14.13
N PHE A 139 -1.93 -13.35 -14.49
CA PHE A 139 -0.79 -13.07 -13.63
C PHE A 139 0.16 -12.09 -14.33
N ALA A 140 0.91 -11.33 -13.53
CA ALA A 140 1.92 -10.40 -13.99
C ALA A 140 3.26 -10.69 -13.32
N THR A 141 4.32 -10.76 -14.13
CA THR A 141 5.70 -10.63 -13.66
C THR A 141 6.16 -9.20 -13.90
N VAL A 142 6.61 -8.52 -12.86
CA VAL A 142 7.08 -7.12 -12.96
C VAL A 142 8.58 -7.07 -12.76
N LYS A 143 9.30 -6.53 -13.74
CA LYS A 143 10.75 -6.34 -13.73
C LYS A 143 11.07 -4.89 -13.42
N ILE A 144 11.82 -4.65 -12.36
CA ILE A 144 12.26 -3.33 -11.92
C ILE A 144 13.78 -3.27 -12.00
N CYS A 145 14.30 -2.39 -12.85
CA CYS A 145 15.73 -2.10 -12.92
C CYS A 145 16.02 -0.80 -12.16
N LYS A 146 16.49 -0.90 -10.91
CA LYS A 146 16.87 0.27 -10.10
C LYS A 146 18.34 0.61 -10.31
N LYS A 147 18.65 1.90 -10.54
CA LYS A 147 20.02 2.42 -10.73
C LYS A 147 20.52 3.24 -9.54
N SER A 148 19.72 4.19 -9.07
CA SER A 148 20.15 5.20 -8.08
C SER A 148 19.25 5.26 -6.84
N LEU A 149 18.40 4.25 -6.64
CA LEU A 149 17.44 4.23 -5.54
C LEU A 149 18.05 3.67 -4.25
N GLN A 150 18.09 4.50 -3.21
CA GLN A 150 18.53 4.12 -1.87
C GLN A 150 17.36 4.17 -0.89
N PHE A 151 17.21 3.11 -0.12
CA PHE A 151 16.20 2.99 0.93
C PHE A 151 16.87 2.93 2.30
N ASN A 152 16.16 3.36 3.34
CA ASN A 152 16.70 3.34 4.70
C ASN A 152 16.67 1.93 5.30
N SER A 153 15.84 1.04 4.75
CA SER A 153 15.75 -0.36 5.18
C SER A 153 15.31 -1.30 4.06
N LYS A 154 15.66 -2.59 4.18
CA LYS A 154 15.21 -3.63 3.24
C LYS A 154 13.69 -3.84 3.23
N SER A 155 13.02 -3.63 4.37
CA SER A 155 11.56 -3.75 4.47
C SER A 155 10.85 -2.59 3.77
N GLU A 156 11.36 -1.37 3.92
CA GLU A 156 10.91 -0.21 3.16
C GLU A 156 11.07 -0.42 1.65
N GLU A 157 12.26 -0.86 1.22
CA GLU A 157 12.52 -1.20 -0.17
C GLU A 157 11.51 -2.22 -0.70
N LYS A 158 11.35 -3.34 0.02
CA LYS A 158 10.45 -4.41 -0.39
C LYS A 158 9.00 -3.92 -0.50
N ALA A 159 8.49 -3.22 0.51
CA ALA A 159 7.11 -2.73 0.53
C ALA A 159 6.84 -1.72 -0.59
N ALA A 160 7.76 -0.77 -0.80
CA ALA A 160 7.64 0.24 -1.85
C ALA A 160 7.65 -0.41 -3.25
N LEU A 161 8.62 -1.29 -3.52
CA LEU A 161 8.75 -1.94 -4.82
C LEU A 161 7.62 -2.92 -5.12
N LEU A 162 7.11 -3.65 -4.12
CA LEU A 162 5.93 -4.51 -4.29
C LEU A 162 4.66 -3.70 -4.57
N THR A 163 4.50 -2.55 -3.91
CA THR A 163 3.36 -1.66 -4.13
C THR A 163 3.39 -1.06 -5.53
N VAL A 164 4.55 -0.56 -5.96
CA VAL A 164 4.75 -0.09 -7.34
C VAL A 164 4.45 -1.20 -8.34
N ALA A 165 5.01 -2.40 -8.13
CA ALA A 165 4.79 -3.53 -9.01
C ALA A 165 3.31 -3.93 -9.13
N GLY A 166 2.58 -4.02 -8.01
CA GLY A 166 1.16 -4.32 -8.01
C GLY A 166 0.34 -3.31 -8.82
N HIS A 167 0.64 -2.01 -8.66
CA HIS A 167 -0.04 -0.98 -9.41
C HIS A 167 0.30 -1.00 -10.90
N GLU A 168 1.56 -1.23 -11.27
CA GLU A 168 1.98 -1.36 -12.67
C GLU A 168 1.35 -2.59 -13.32
N ALA A 169 1.24 -3.71 -12.61
CA ALA A 169 0.55 -4.90 -13.09
C ALA A 169 -0.93 -4.61 -13.40
N VAL A 170 -1.63 -3.90 -12.50
CA VAL A 170 -3.02 -3.49 -12.71
C VAL A 170 -3.15 -2.54 -13.91
N ALA A 171 -2.26 -1.54 -14.01
CA ALA A 171 -2.29 -0.56 -15.09
C ALA A 171 -2.01 -1.21 -16.46
N PHE A 172 -1.01 -2.08 -16.52
CA PHE A 172 -0.59 -2.77 -17.75
C PHE A 172 -1.61 -3.83 -18.19
N SER A 173 -2.18 -4.58 -17.25
CA SER A 173 -3.18 -5.61 -17.54
C SER A 173 -4.60 -5.06 -17.73
N GLN A 174 -4.86 -3.83 -17.30
CA GLN A 174 -6.18 -3.22 -17.19
C GLN A 174 -7.18 -4.07 -16.36
N SER A 175 -6.68 -4.83 -15.37
CA SER A 175 -7.49 -5.70 -14.53
C SER A 175 -7.14 -5.51 -13.05
N LEU A 176 -8.16 -5.36 -12.21
CA LEU A 176 -8.00 -5.37 -10.75
C LEU A 176 -7.76 -6.78 -10.20
N PHE A 177 -8.02 -7.81 -11.00
CA PHE A 177 -7.90 -9.23 -10.61
C PHE A 177 -6.58 -9.86 -11.06
N VAL A 178 -5.64 -9.06 -11.57
CA VAL A 178 -4.31 -9.57 -11.93
C VAL A 178 -3.57 -9.98 -10.66
N GLY A 179 -3.10 -11.23 -10.62
CA GLY A 179 -2.19 -11.69 -9.58
C GLY A 179 -0.76 -11.25 -9.88
N LEU A 180 0.04 -10.97 -8.85
CA LEU A 180 1.50 -10.87 -9.03
C LEU A 180 2.09 -12.27 -8.98
N ASP A 181 2.74 -12.68 -10.07
CA ASP A 181 3.48 -13.95 -10.18
C ASP A 181 4.85 -13.81 -9.52
N ASP A 182 5.59 -12.77 -9.95
CA ASP A 182 6.90 -12.41 -9.41
C ASP A 182 7.18 -10.92 -9.56
N VAL A 183 8.06 -10.41 -8.70
CA VAL A 183 8.63 -9.07 -8.81
C VAL A 183 10.15 -9.20 -8.80
N ILE A 184 10.76 -8.99 -9.96
CA ILE A 184 12.21 -9.14 -10.18
C ILE A 184 12.86 -7.77 -10.10
N VAL A 185 13.78 -7.57 -9.16
CA VAL A 185 14.53 -6.33 -8.98
C VAL A 185 16.00 -6.59 -9.26
N ASN A 186 16.57 -5.93 -10.29
CA ASN A 186 17.96 -6.14 -10.74
C ASN A 186 18.34 -7.64 -10.79
N GLU A 187 17.52 -8.45 -11.50
CA GLU A 187 17.68 -9.91 -11.64
C GLU A 187 17.41 -10.75 -10.37
N SER A 188 16.94 -10.16 -9.27
CA SER A 188 16.61 -10.89 -8.03
C SER A 188 15.11 -10.84 -7.73
N SER A 189 14.48 -12.00 -7.53
CA SER A 189 13.08 -12.08 -7.13
C SER A 189 12.85 -11.57 -5.70
N LEU A 190 11.79 -10.80 -5.49
CA LEU A 190 11.32 -10.36 -4.16
C LEU A 190 10.41 -11.40 -3.47
N PHE A 191 9.92 -12.40 -4.20
CA PHE A 191 9.07 -13.47 -3.68
C PHE A 191 9.84 -14.75 -3.37
N ALA A 192 10.93 -15.03 -4.09
CA ALA A 192 11.82 -16.13 -3.76
C ALA A 192 12.43 -15.88 -2.38
N GLN A 193 11.98 -16.64 -1.37
CA GLN A 193 12.79 -16.81 -0.17
C GLN A 193 14.08 -17.48 -0.60
N ASN A 194 15.22 -17.06 -0.04
CA ASN A 194 16.49 -17.76 -0.20
C ASN A 194 16.27 -19.25 0.13
N VAL A 195 16.03 -20.07 -0.89
CA VAL A 195 16.27 -21.50 -0.79
C VAL A 195 17.77 -21.58 -0.78
N THR A 196 18.37 -21.45 0.42
CA THR A 196 19.70 -21.98 0.67
C THR A 196 19.61 -23.45 0.30
N ALA A 197 20.06 -23.76 -0.92
CA ALA A 197 20.48 -25.09 -1.27
C ALA A 197 21.52 -25.47 -0.23
N LYS A 198 21.13 -26.31 0.73
CA LYS A 198 22.08 -27.03 1.55
C LYS A 198 22.89 -27.89 0.56
N ALA A 199 24.13 -27.49 0.34
CA ALA A 199 25.17 -28.37 -0.17
C ALA A 199 25.46 -29.47 0.85
#